data_AF-A0A139ADJ9-F1
#
_entry.id   AF-A0A139ADJ9-F1
#
_cell.length_a   1.000
_cell.length_b   1.000
_cell.length_c   1.000
_cell.angle_alpha   90.00
_cell.angle_beta   90.00
_cell.angle_gamma   90.00
#
_symmetry.space_group_name_H-M   'P 1'
#
loop_
_entity.id
_entity.type
_entity.pdbx_description
1 polymer ?
#
loop_
_entity_poly.entity_id
_entity_poly.type
_entity_poly.pdbx_seq_one_letter_code
_entity_poly.pdbx_strand_id
1 'polypeptide(L)'
;MLSPLLPSGIPGLYSTASVHDLRQFIDSSPWTNPSASDPKSQKVLILDVREPSELSLLPAIDTPATIAVPMSSFRHDALRLIRRKVDELRRVHGDSASENSPTTLKDVHVHIMCASGTRAVKAAVALGWEGLFGDVSVVTGGMQSWGRMAPETKAATSRRRAE
;
A
#
# COMPACT_ATOMS: atom_id res chain seq x y z
N MET A 1 -16.54 33.91 2.97
CA MET A 1 -15.66 32.79 2.55
C MET A 1 -15.86 31.66 3.55
N LEU A 2 -16.58 30.61 3.17
CA LEU A 2 -16.83 29.44 4.03
C LEU A 2 -15.62 28.52 3.96
N SER A 3 -14.90 28.34 5.07
CA SER A 3 -13.93 27.26 5.21
C SER A 3 -14.66 25.92 5.11
N PRO A 4 -14.24 24.97 4.25
CA PRO A 4 -14.77 23.63 4.32
C PRO A 4 -14.18 22.97 5.55
N LEU A 5 -14.94 23.00 6.65
CA LEU A 5 -14.74 22.07 7.76
C LEU A 5 -14.92 20.67 7.16
N LEU A 6 -13.80 19.98 6.91
CA LEU A 6 -13.85 18.55 6.67
C LEU A 6 -14.49 17.94 7.93
N PRO A 7 -15.57 17.15 7.79
CA PRO A 7 -16.17 16.51 8.94
C PRO A 7 -15.13 15.58 9.56
N SER A 8 -14.68 15.95 10.75
CA SER A 8 -13.98 15.06 11.65
C SER A 8 -14.86 13.84 11.91
N GLY A 9 -14.50 12.71 11.32
CA GLY A 9 -15.04 11.39 11.66
C GLY A 9 -16.36 11.04 10.98
N ILE A 10 -16.34 10.76 9.68
CA ILE A 10 -17.29 9.77 9.13
C ILE A 10 -16.68 8.39 9.47
N PRO A 11 -17.26 7.61 10.39
CA PRO A 11 -16.80 6.25 10.65
C PRO A 11 -16.86 5.44 9.35
N GLY A 12 -15.81 4.68 9.04
CA GLY A 12 -15.79 3.75 7.91
C GLY A 12 -15.20 4.27 6.59
N LEU A 13 -14.63 5.48 6.53
CA LEU A 13 -13.91 5.93 5.34
C LEU A 13 -12.56 5.24 5.14
N TYR A 14 -11.86 4.96 6.24
CA TYR A 14 -10.62 4.20 6.24
C TYR A 14 -10.39 3.55 7.61
N SER A 15 -9.58 2.50 7.64
CA SER A 15 -9.14 1.79 8.83
C SER A 15 -7.69 2.13 9.18
N THR A 16 -7.20 1.67 10.34
CA THR A 16 -5.78 1.81 10.69
C THR A 16 -5.15 0.44 10.84
N ALA A 17 -3.94 0.27 10.33
CA ALA A 17 -3.15 -0.94 10.48
C ALA A 17 -1.80 -0.57 11.12
N SER A 18 -1.28 -1.42 12.00
CA SER A 18 0.10 -1.30 12.46
C SER A 18 1.06 -1.81 11.38
N VAL A 19 2.35 -1.51 11.54
CA VAL A 19 3.41 -2.08 10.70
C VAL A 19 3.54 -3.61 10.87
N HIS A 20 3.13 -4.15 12.02
CA HIS A 20 3.05 -5.59 12.23
C HIS A 20 1.89 -6.21 11.44
N ASP A 21 0.71 -5.58 11.47
CA ASP A 21 -0.44 -6.03 10.69
C ASP A 21 -0.11 -6.00 9.20
N LEU A 22 0.51 -4.92 8.71
CA LEU A 22 0.97 -4.82 7.32
C LEU A 22 1.89 -5.99 6.94
N ARG A 23 2.82 -6.38 7.82
CA ARG A 23 3.71 -7.51 7.55
C ARG A 23 2.91 -8.81 7.39
N GLN A 24 1.96 -9.07 8.28
CA GLN A 24 1.08 -10.24 8.17
C GLN A 24 0.24 -10.21 6.90
N PHE A 25 -0.28 -9.04 6.50
CA PHE A 25 -1.01 -8.86 5.24
C PHE A 25 -0.13 -9.15 4.02
N ILE A 26 1.13 -8.70 4.02
CA ILE A 26 2.10 -9.03 2.96
C ILE A 26 2.39 -10.53 2.92
N ASP A 27 2.63 -11.16 4.06
CA ASP A 27 3.03 -12.57 4.11
C ASP A 27 1.85 -13.51 3.75
N SER A 28 0.60 -13.05 3.93
CA SER A 28 -0.62 -13.82 3.65
C SER A 28 -1.27 -13.51 2.30
N SER A 29 -0.95 -12.39 1.65
CA SER A 29 -1.59 -11.99 0.39
C SER A 29 -1.07 -12.79 -0.82
N PRO A 30 -1.96 -13.22 -1.72
CA PRO A 30 -1.57 -14.02 -2.90
C PRO A 30 -0.77 -13.20 -3.92
N TRP A 31 -0.87 -11.87 -3.88
CA TRP A 31 -0.11 -10.96 -4.75
C TRP A 31 1.32 -10.70 -4.29
N THR A 32 1.63 -10.98 -3.02
CA THR A 32 2.96 -10.74 -2.43
C THR A 32 3.65 -12.03 -2.04
N ASN A 33 2.87 -13.07 -1.76
CA ASN A 33 3.34 -14.43 -1.49
C ASN A 33 2.45 -15.45 -2.22
N PRO A 34 2.83 -15.89 -3.45
CA PRO A 34 2.05 -16.85 -4.22
C PRO A 34 1.88 -18.22 -3.54
N SER A 35 2.71 -18.52 -2.52
CA SER A 35 2.60 -19.74 -1.73
C SER A 35 1.60 -19.62 -0.58
N ALA A 36 1.00 -18.45 -0.35
CA ALA A 36 -0.09 -18.28 0.59
C ALA A 36 -1.30 -19.08 0.09
N SER A 37 -1.55 -20.22 0.73
CA SER A 37 -2.51 -21.24 0.29
C SER A 37 -3.95 -20.99 0.78
N ASP A 38 -4.21 -19.86 1.46
CA ASP A 38 -5.53 -19.56 2.00
C ASP A 38 -6.42 -18.91 0.94
N PRO A 39 -7.51 -19.55 0.49
CA PRO A 39 -8.47 -18.95 -0.44
C PRO A 39 -9.22 -17.74 0.13
N LYS A 40 -9.09 -17.45 1.43
CA LYS A 40 -9.62 -16.26 2.10
C LYS A 40 -8.59 -15.12 2.23
N SER A 41 -7.37 -15.32 1.72
CA SER A 41 -6.34 -14.30 1.75
C SER A 41 -6.76 -13.03 1.00
N GLN A 42 -6.52 -11.88 1.63
CA GLN A 42 -6.88 -10.59 1.06
C GLN A 42 -5.86 -10.19 -0.01
N LYS A 43 -6.34 -9.60 -1.11
CA LYS A 43 -5.47 -9.04 -2.16
C LYS A 43 -4.97 -7.67 -1.72
N VAL A 44 -3.70 -7.62 -1.32
CA VAL A 44 -3.10 -6.44 -0.69
C VAL A 44 -2.37 -5.60 -1.71
N LEU A 45 -2.70 -4.31 -1.77
CA LEU A 45 -1.94 -3.30 -2.50
C LEU A 45 -1.35 -2.30 -1.52
N ILE A 46 -0.06 -2.02 -1.65
CA ILE A 46 0.64 -1.05 -0.80
C ILE A 46 0.87 0.23 -1.60
N LEU A 47 0.39 1.33 -1.05
CA LEU A 47 0.47 2.65 -1.68
C LEU A 47 1.40 3.55 -0.89
N ASP A 48 2.58 3.82 -1.44
CA ASP A 48 3.54 4.73 -0.86
C ASP A 48 3.34 6.14 -1.38
N VAL A 49 2.90 7.05 -0.51
CA VAL A 49 2.61 8.45 -0.84
C VAL A 49 3.72 9.41 -0.43
N ARG A 50 4.93 8.89 -0.16
CA ARG A 50 6.13 9.72 -0.01
C ARG A 50 6.40 10.55 -1.26
N GLU A 51 6.98 11.73 -1.06
CA GLU A 51 7.48 12.51 -2.18
C GLU A 51 8.75 11.87 -2.74
N PRO A 52 9.10 12.10 -4.01
CA PRO A 52 10.27 11.50 -4.64
C PRO A 52 11.58 11.74 -3.86
N SER A 53 11.71 12.89 -3.21
CA SER A 53 12.88 13.24 -2.38
C SER A 53 13.03 12.36 -1.13
N GLU A 54 11.98 11.70 -0.68
CA GLU A 54 12.00 10.82 0.50
C GLU A 54 12.15 9.34 0.15
N LEU A 55 11.82 8.96 -1.09
CA LEU A 55 11.96 7.58 -1.58
C LEU A 55 13.44 7.14 -1.64
N SER A 56 14.36 8.08 -1.81
CA SER A 56 15.81 7.83 -1.82
C SER A 56 16.43 7.74 -0.42
N LEU A 57 15.76 8.27 0.60
CA LEU A 57 16.33 8.43 1.96
C LEU A 57 15.90 7.33 2.93
N LEU A 58 14.72 6.75 2.72
CA LEU A 58 14.14 5.73 3.57
C LEU A 58 13.93 4.45 2.76
N PRO A 59 14.09 3.26 3.36
CA PRO A 59 13.91 2.00 2.65
C PRO A 59 12.55 1.92 1.95
N ALA A 60 12.47 1.13 0.88
CA ALA A 60 11.20 0.80 0.26
C ALA A 60 10.67 -0.51 0.83
N ILE A 61 9.35 -0.69 0.78
CA ILE A 61 8.76 -2.02 0.92
C ILE A 61 8.97 -2.73 -0.41
N ASP A 62 9.81 -3.76 -0.40
CA ASP A 62 10.18 -4.50 -1.60
C ASP A 62 9.19 -5.66 -1.81
N THR A 63 8.06 -5.34 -2.45
CA THR A 63 7.07 -6.34 -2.85
C THR A 63 6.49 -5.97 -4.22
N PRO A 64 6.09 -6.95 -5.04
CA PRO A 64 5.48 -6.66 -6.34
C PRO A 64 4.18 -5.85 -6.22
N ALA A 65 3.48 -5.91 -5.08
CA ALA A 65 2.24 -5.17 -4.85
C ALA A 65 2.42 -3.76 -4.26
N THR A 66 3.65 -3.24 -4.22
CA THR A 66 3.91 -1.85 -3.81
C THR A 66 3.96 -0.91 -5.02
N ILE A 67 3.31 0.25 -4.89
CA ILE A 67 3.41 1.35 -5.85
C ILE A 67 3.65 2.68 -5.14
N ALA A 68 4.50 3.51 -5.73
CA ALA A 68 4.72 4.87 -5.29
C ALA A 68 3.80 5.83 -6.06
N VAL A 69 2.99 6.60 -5.33
CA VAL A 69 2.15 7.68 -5.87
C VAL A 69 2.34 8.90 -4.97
N PRO A 70 3.26 9.81 -5.31
CA PRO A 70 3.54 10.98 -4.49
C PRO A 70 2.30 11.78 -4.10
N MET A 71 2.25 12.26 -2.86
CA MET A 71 1.10 13.01 -2.37
C MET A 71 0.81 14.25 -3.23
N SER A 72 1.86 14.89 -3.76
CA SER A 72 1.79 16.04 -4.68
C SER A 72 0.97 15.79 -5.96
N SER A 73 0.99 14.57 -6.52
CA SER A 73 0.22 14.22 -7.72
C SER A 73 -0.97 13.29 -7.45
N PHE A 74 -1.15 12.85 -6.21
CA PHE A 74 -2.10 11.82 -5.79
C PHE A 74 -3.51 11.98 -6.34
N ARG A 75 -4.10 13.17 -6.25
CA ARG A 75 -5.48 13.42 -6.71
C ARG A 75 -5.68 13.15 -8.19
N HIS A 76 -4.65 13.35 -9.02
CA HIS A 76 -4.74 13.21 -10.47
C HIS A 76 -4.34 11.80 -10.91
N ASP A 77 -3.39 11.18 -10.21
CA ASP A 77 -2.75 9.94 -10.67
C ASP A 77 -3.20 8.68 -9.95
N ALA A 78 -3.63 8.76 -8.68
CA ALA A 78 -3.75 7.59 -7.81
C ALA A 78 -4.66 6.51 -8.41
N LEU A 79 -5.90 6.83 -8.78
CA LEU A 79 -6.83 5.83 -9.31
C LEU A 79 -6.34 5.19 -10.62
N ARG A 80 -5.73 5.99 -11.51
CA ARG A 80 -5.19 5.50 -12.79
C ARG A 80 -4.03 4.53 -12.55
N LEU A 81 -3.10 4.88 -11.66
CA LEU A 81 -1.94 4.05 -11.34
C LEU A 81 -2.33 2.79 -10.55
N ILE A 82 -3.26 2.91 -9.61
CA ILE A 82 -3.80 1.78 -8.84
C ILE A 82 -4.46 0.77 -9.79
N ARG A 83 -5.36 1.21 -10.67
CA ARG A 83 -6.03 0.33 -11.64
C ARG A 83 -5.02 -0.42 -12.51
N ARG A 84 -4.07 0.32 -13.08
CA ARG A 84 -3.00 -0.27 -13.90
C ARG A 84 -2.21 -1.33 -13.11
N LYS A 85 -1.88 -1.07 -11.85
CA LYS A 85 -1.12 -2.01 -11.02
C LYS A 85 -1.94 -3.24 -10.65
N VAL A 86 -3.22 -3.07 -10.31
CA VAL A 86 -4.12 -4.19 -10.02
C VAL A 86 -4.27 -5.08 -11.26
N ASP A 87 -4.44 -4.49 -12.44
CA ASP A 87 -4.51 -5.25 -13.69
C ASP A 87 -3.21 -6.02 -13.97
N GLU A 88 -2.06 -5.42 -13.70
CA GLU A 88 -0.75 -6.08 -13.78
C GLU A 88 -0.65 -7.27 -12.81
N LEU A 89 -0.98 -7.07 -11.53
CA LEU A 89 -0.91 -8.11 -10.51
C LEU A 89 -1.87 -9.28 -10.82
N ARG A 90 -3.08 -8.99 -11.30
CA ARG A 90 -4.04 -10.03 -11.69
C ARG A 90 -3.51 -10.92 -12.82
N ARG A 91 -2.88 -10.32 -13.84
CA ARG A 91 -2.25 -11.07 -14.94
C ARG A 91 -1.11 -11.96 -14.46
N VAL A 92 -0.27 -11.45 -13.54
CA VAL A 92 0.89 -12.19 -13.02
C VAL A 92 0.46 -13.33 -12.10
N HIS A 93 -0.53 -13.09 -11.24
CA HIS A 93 -0.93 -14.03 -10.17
C HIS A 93 -2.15 -14.90 -10.52
N GLY A 94 -2.63 -14.87 -11.76
CA GLY A 94 -3.59 -15.85 -12.26
C GLY A 94 -5.05 -15.64 -11.81
N ASP A 95 -5.42 -14.43 -11.39
CA ASP A 95 -6.84 -14.06 -11.39
C ASP A 95 -7.27 -14.10 -12.86
N SER A 96 -7.96 -15.17 -13.25
CA SER A 96 -8.56 -15.29 -14.58
C SER A 96 -9.60 -14.19 -14.73
N ALA A 97 -9.14 -13.01 -15.14
CA ALA A 97 -10.00 -11.96 -15.62
C ALA A 97 -10.76 -12.55 -16.80
N SER A 98 -12.01 -12.94 -16.56
CA SER A 98 -13.01 -12.90 -17.62
C SER A 98 -12.85 -11.54 -18.30
N GLU A 99 -12.38 -11.54 -19.54
CA GLU A 99 -11.92 -10.35 -20.30
C GLU A 99 -12.98 -9.24 -20.42
N ASN A 100 -14.17 -9.41 -19.86
CA ASN A 100 -15.32 -8.51 -20.02
C ASN A 100 -15.95 -8.04 -18.70
N SER A 101 -15.41 -8.38 -17.52
CA SER A 101 -15.88 -7.78 -16.26
C SER A 101 -15.03 -6.55 -15.90
N PRO A 102 -15.65 -5.38 -15.62
CA PRO A 102 -14.89 -4.24 -15.12
C PRO A 102 -14.10 -4.67 -13.89
N THR A 103 -12.78 -4.39 -13.88
CA THR A 103 -11.87 -4.70 -12.77
C THR A 103 -12.49 -4.20 -11.47
N THR A 104 -13.20 -5.08 -10.76
CA THR A 104 -13.77 -4.71 -9.46
C THR A 104 -12.60 -4.50 -8.52
N LEU A 105 -12.53 -3.33 -7.88
CA LEU A 105 -11.50 -3.05 -6.89
C LEU A 105 -11.97 -3.46 -5.49
N LYS A 106 -13.18 -4.02 -5.38
CA LYS A 106 -13.83 -4.35 -4.10
C LYS A 106 -13.22 -5.53 -3.36
N ASP A 107 -12.44 -6.36 -4.04
CA ASP A 107 -11.65 -7.44 -3.46
C ASP A 107 -10.23 -6.98 -3.06
N VAL A 108 -9.88 -5.71 -3.33
CA VAL A 108 -8.55 -5.15 -3.07
C VAL A 108 -8.55 -4.34 -1.78
N HIS A 109 -7.57 -4.64 -0.93
CA HIS A 109 -7.30 -3.94 0.32
C HIS A 109 -6.07 -3.04 0.11
N VAL A 110 -6.27 -1.72 0.24
CA VAL A 110 -5.22 -0.73 0.02
C VAL A 110 -4.63 -0.29 1.35
N HIS A 111 -3.34 -0.53 1.55
CA HIS A 111 -2.60 -0.07 2.73
C HIS A 111 -1.71 1.11 2.34
N ILE A 112 -2.00 2.28 2.90
CA ILE A 112 -1.32 3.52 2.52
C ILE A 112 -0.23 3.85 3.53
N MET A 113 0.94 4.17 3.00
CA MET A 113 2.14 4.52 3.75
C MET A 113 2.70 5.86 3.34
N CYS A 114 3.32 6.55 4.28
CA CYS A 114 4.27 7.62 4.00
C CYS A 114 5.42 7.54 5.02
N ALA A 115 6.23 8.59 5.17
CA ALA A 115 7.32 8.59 6.15
C ALA A 115 6.83 8.32 7.59
N SER A 116 5.79 9.03 8.06
CA SER A 116 5.30 8.99 9.45
C SER A 116 3.84 8.54 9.62
N GLY A 117 3.07 8.46 8.52
CA GLY A 117 1.63 8.17 8.50
C GLY A 117 0.70 9.38 8.27
N THR A 118 1.17 10.62 8.48
CA THR A 118 0.29 11.81 8.38
C THR A 118 -0.28 12.06 6.98
N ARG A 119 0.55 11.91 5.92
CA ARG A 119 0.06 12.04 4.53
C ARG A 119 -0.80 10.86 4.10
N ALA A 120 -0.51 9.67 4.63
CA ALA A 120 -1.30 8.48 4.36
C ALA A 120 -2.76 8.68 4.79
N VAL A 121 -3.04 9.40 5.89
CA VAL A 121 -4.41 9.77 6.29
C VAL A 121 -5.12 10.58 5.19
N LYS A 122 -4.46 11.60 4.62
CA LYS A 122 -5.06 12.44 3.56
C LYS A 122 -5.36 11.62 2.30
N ALA A 123 -4.44 10.75 1.92
CA ALA A 123 -4.62 9.83 0.81
C ALA A 123 -5.73 8.80 1.08
N ALA A 124 -5.84 8.30 2.31
CA ALA A 124 -6.85 7.32 2.70
C ALA A 124 -8.25 7.92 2.69
N VAL A 125 -8.42 9.15 3.17
CA VAL A 125 -9.70 9.88 3.05
C VAL A 125 -10.07 10.06 1.57
N ALA A 126 -9.11 10.44 0.72
CA ALA A 126 -9.36 10.63 -0.70
C ALA A 126 -9.78 9.33 -1.40
N LEU A 127 -9.11 8.21 -1.14
CA LEU A 127 -9.50 6.92 -1.74
C LEU A 127 -10.74 6.31 -1.11
N GLY A 128 -10.94 6.48 0.20
CA GLY A 128 -12.11 6.01 0.93
C GLY A 128 -13.40 6.64 0.41
N TRP A 129 -13.35 7.94 0.05
CA TRP A 129 -14.46 8.66 -0.57
C TRP A 129 -14.91 8.08 -1.92
N GLU A 130 -14.00 7.48 -2.68
CA GLU A 130 -14.35 6.85 -3.95
C GLU A 130 -15.20 5.58 -3.75
N GLY A 131 -15.09 4.94 -2.58
CA GLY A 131 -15.86 3.74 -2.27
C GLY A 131 -15.64 2.61 -3.27
N LEU A 132 -14.47 2.50 -3.88
CA LEU A 132 -14.16 1.49 -4.91
C LEU A 132 -13.48 0.24 -4.33
N PHE A 133 -12.80 0.38 -3.20
CA PHE A 133 -11.97 -0.66 -2.60
C PHE A 133 -12.73 -1.49 -1.57
N GLY A 134 -12.19 -2.67 -1.23
CA GLY A 134 -12.70 -3.51 -0.15
C GLY A 134 -12.39 -2.91 1.22
N ASP A 135 -11.15 -2.47 1.39
CA ASP A 135 -10.71 -1.66 2.52
C ASP A 135 -9.64 -0.64 2.08
N VAL A 136 -9.58 0.47 2.79
CA VAL A 136 -8.50 1.45 2.68
C VAL A 136 -7.99 1.68 4.09
N SER A 137 -6.70 1.41 4.33
CA SER A 137 -6.11 1.55 5.65
C SER A 137 -4.90 2.47 5.65
N VAL A 138 -4.68 3.13 6.78
CA VAL A 138 -3.48 3.91 7.05
C VAL A 138 -2.53 3.08 7.90
N VAL A 139 -1.29 2.93 7.46
CA VAL A 139 -0.26 2.25 8.25
C VAL A 139 0.31 3.23 9.28
N THR A 140 0.02 3.00 10.54
CA THR A 140 0.44 3.86 11.65
C THR A 140 1.95 3.84 11.81
N GLY A 141 2.55 5.02 12.00
CA GLY A 141 4.00 5.17 12.17
C GLY A 141 4.81 5.07 10.87
N GLY A 142 4.17 4.78 9.73
CA GLY A 142 4.75 4.86 8.40
C GLY A 142 6.06 4.08 8.20
N MET A 143 6.86 4.54 7.25
CA MET A 143 8.15 3.95 6.91
C MET A 143 9.18 4.05 8.03
N GLN A 144 9.08 5.07 8.90
CA GLN A 144 9.94 5.19 10.08
C GLN A 144 9.76 4.02 11.05
N SER A 145 8.54 3.50 11.18
CA SER A 145 8.27 2.34 12.03
C SER A 145 8.58 1.04 11.32
N TRP A 146 8.33 0.96 10.01
CA TRP A 146 8.73 -0.20 9.19
C TRP A 146 10.24 -0.43 9.20
N GLY A 147 11.03 0.63 8.98
CA GLY A 147 12.49 0.55 8.95
C GLY A 147 13.13 0.13 10.28
N ARG A 148 12.42 0.33 11.41
CA ARG A 148 12.85 -0.17 12.72
C ARG A 148 12.50 -1.65 12.95
N MET A 149 11.48 -2.15 12.24
CA MET A 149 11.05 -3.54 12.35
C MET A 149 11.80 -4.49 11.41
N ALA A 150 12.20 -4.02 10.22
CA ALA A 150 13.02 -4.81 9.32
C ALA A 150 14.44 -4.92 9.91
N PRO A 151 14.84 -6.06 10.51
CA PRO A 151 16.20 -6.19 11.00
C PRO A 151 17.11 -6.18 9.77
N GLU A 152 18.24 -5.49 9.89
CA GLU A 152 19.21 -5.29 8.82
C GLU A 152 19.56 -6.56 8.05
N THR A 153 18.96 -6.80 6.88
CA THR A 153 19.45 -7.77 5.89
C THR A 153 20.71 -7.28 5.16
N LYS A 154 21.48 -6.36 5.76
CA LYS A 154 22.67 -5.73 5.15
C LYS A 154 23.97 -5.88 5.94
N ALA A 155 24.02 -6.69 6.99
CA ALA A 155 25.28 -6.95 7.71
C ALA A 155 26.09 -8.18 7.22
N ALA A 156 25.59 -8.98 6.26
CA ALA A 156 26.22 -10.25 5.90
C ALA A 156 27.18 -10.23 4.68
N THR A 157 27.17 -9.18 3.84
CA THR A 157 27.90 -9.23 2.54
C THR A 157 29.22 -8.45 2.53
N SER A 158 29.56 -7.68 3.57
CA SER A 158 30.76 -6.84 3.59
C SER A 158 31.97 -7.41 4.35
N ARG A 159 31.92 -8.67 4.84
CA ARG A 159 33.05 -9.29 5.57
C ARG A 159 33.83 -10.38 4.81
N ARG A 160 33.49 -10.70 3.55
CA ARG A 160 34.20 -11.72 2.75
C ARG A 160 35.16 -11.18 1.67
N ARG A 161 35.62 -9.93 1.81
CA ARG A 161 36.60 -9.33 0.88
C ARG A 161 37.87 -8.80 1.55
N ALA A 162 38.20 -9.36 2.71
CA ALA A 162 39.44 -9.08 3.42
C ALA A 162 40.01 -10.37 4.01
N GLU A 163 40.17 -11.41 3.19
CA GLU A 163 41.12 -12.51 3.41
C GLU A 163 41.70 -12.93 2.05
#